data_AF-A0A935BAR4-F1
#
_entry.id   AF-A0A935BAR4-F1
#
_cell.length_a   1.000
_cell.length_b   1.000
_cell.length_c   1.000
_cell.angle_alpha   90.00
_cell.angle_beta   90.00
_cell.angle_gamma   90.00
#
_symmetry.space_group_name_H-M   'P 1'
#
loop_
_entity.id
_entity.type
_entity.pdbx_description
1 polymer ?
#
loop_
_entity_poly.entity_id
_entity_poly.type
_entity_poly.pdbx_seq_one_letter_code
_entity_poly.pdbx_strand_id
1 'polypeptide(L)'
;MATRKSDRPLQRRLKARGRSALLSRNYTTTGDTTTYCGEEDVVAHYFLNFDDNKKRHMIGTFDDFDGVHIGEGEWADFEKSPLYARRKEANKTSYFWDRLLQITSRNALKGTLQGNSEPFKGKSAIHFMAKEPRFSRRGLSDHMLKSIRNFPENDEPLVRNVSLMPSFFEGTYYVFLQLKTVGLFNDFEEYRENRATILEFACGAAKLKMPDIQRVVGIAIDAPKYAGPSNPEDMLLMEFSDWNLERRAYYEEANKEWRFFSTPQLQMTKQTVSEFPSTSKAKTTSHKRVKVGRNDPCVCGSGRKSKKCCAR
;
A
#
# COMPACT_ATOMS: atom_id res chain seq x y z
N MET A 1 14.42 -8.59 -71.49
CA MET A 1 15.26 -7.98 -70.42
C MET A 1 14.37 -7.12 -69.55
N ALA A 2 13.91 -7.65 -68.42
CA ALA A 2 13.08 -6.93 -67.46
C ALA A 2 13.90 -6.72 -66.18
N THR A 3 14.16 -5.46 -65.85
CA THR A 3 14.99 -5.02 -64.73
C THR A 3 14.24 -5.13 -63.40
N ARG A 4 14.85 -5.87 -62.45
CA ARG A 4 14.40 -6.08 -61.07
C ARG A 4 14.35 -4.75 -60.29
N LYS A 5 13.22 -4.45 -59.65
CA LYS A 5 13.13 -3.48 -58.54
C LYS A 5 13.44 -4.21 -57.23
N SER A 6 14.35 -3.65 -56.45
CA SER A 6 14.75 -4.13 -55.13
C SER A 6 13.73 -3.73 -54.05
N ASP A 7 13.22 -4.72 -53.31
CA ASP A 7 12.40 -4.55 -52.12
C ASP A 7 13.21 -3.94 -50.96
N ARG A 8 12.68 -2.89 -50.32
CA ARG A 8 13.04 -2.48 -48.95
C ARG A 8 11.92 -2.91 -48.00
N PRO A 9 12.20 -3.49 -46.83
CA PRO A 9 11.15 -3.87 -45.90
C PRO A 9 10.58 -2.63 -45.20
N LEU A 10 9.25 -2.46 -45.30
CA LEU A 10 8.46 -1.50 -44.53
C LEU A 10 8.58 -1.80 -43.04
N GLN A 11 9.27 -0.93 -42.28
CA GLN A 11 9.09 -0.86 -40.83
C GLN A 11 7.70 -0.30 -40.53
N ARG A 12 6.80 -1.17 -40.06
CA ARG A 12 5.45 -0.82 -39.60
C ARG A 12 5.53 0.08 -38.36
N ARG A 13 5.17 1.36 -38.50
CA ARG A 13 4.73 2.20 -37.37
C ARG A 13 3.38 1.70 -36.88
N LEU A 14 3.38 0.85 -35.84
CA LEU A 14 2.17 0.52 -35.09
C LEU A 14 1.92 1.62 -34.06
N LYS A 15 0.93 2.48 -34.33
CA LYS A 15 0.28 3.30 -33.29
C LYS A 15 -0.53 2.35 -32.40
N ALA A 16 0.09 1.84 -31.34
CA ALA A 16 -0.62 1.12 -30.29
C ALA A 16 -1.40 2.15 -29.43
N ARG A 17 -2.68 2.34 -29.78
CA ARG A 17 -3.68 2.91 -28.86
C ARG A 17 -4.08 1.81 -27.88
N GLY A 18 -3.64 1.90 -26.63
CA GLY A 18 -4.20 1.07 -25.56
C GLY A 18 -3.27 0.80 -24.38
N ARG A 19 -3.51 1.53 -23.28
CA ARG A 19 -3.15 1.18 -21.89
C ARG A 19 -1.65 1.10 -21.54
N SER A 20 -1.00 2.26 -21.44
CA SER A 20 0.05 2.48 -20.43
C SER A 20 -0.33 3.68 -19.58
N ALA A 21 -0.90 3.42 -18.40
CA ALA A 21 -1.26 4.46 -17.42
C ALA A 21 -0.13 4.75 -16.41
N LEU A 22 1.03 4.08 -16.54
CA LEU A 22 2.21 4.33 -15.71
C LEU A 22 3.21 5.30 -16.38
N LEU A 23 3.15 5.46 -17.71
CA LEU A 23 4.09 6.31 -18.46
C LEU A 23 3.60 7.74 -18.73
N SER A 24 2.33 8.07 -18.45
CA SER A 24 1.70 9.28 -19.01
C SER A 24 1.73 10.53 -18.14
N ARG A 25 2.46 10.57 -17.01
CA ARG A 25 2.39 11.74 -16.11
C ARG A 25 3.66 12.53 -15.83
N ASN A 26 4.83 12.16 -16.36
CA ASN A 26 6.07 12.91 -16.07
C ASN A 26 7.06 13.11 -17.23
N TYR A 27 6.70 12.80 -18.48
CA TYR A 27 7.52 13.16 -19.65
C TYR A 27 6.92 14.38 -20.35
N THR A 28 7.16 15.56 -19.79
CA THR A 28 6.90 16.84 -20.47
C THR A 28 8.13 17.72 -20.39
N THR A 29 9.22 17.21 -20.98
CA THR A 29 10.22 18.04 -21.67
C THR A 29 10.54 17.29 -22.96
N THR A 30 10.50 18.02 -24.06
CA THR A 30 10.59 17.55 -25.44
C THR A 30 11.95 16.93 -25.74
N GLY A 31 12.04 15.63 -26.01
CA GLY A 31 13.23 15.01 -26.61
C GLY A 31 13.48 13.54 -26.27
N ASP A 32 13.13 13.09 -25.07
CA ASP A 32 13.72 11.86 -24.52
C ASP A 32 13.13 10.60 -25.15
N THR A 33 13.96 9.83 -25.87
CA THR A 33 13.56 8.54 -26.44
C THR A 33 13.93 7.40 -25.50
N THR A 34 12.92 6.67 -24.99
CA THR A 34 13.13 5.44 -24.20
C THR A 34 12.94 4.20 -25.08
N THR A 35 13.95 3.34 -25.12
CA THR A 35 13.87 2.01 -25.75
C THR A 35 14.22 0.94 -24.71
N TYR A 36 13.60 -0.23 -24.78
CA TYR A 36 13.83 -1.31 -23.83
C TYR A 36 13.61 -2.68 -24.47
N CYS A 37 14.29 -3.69 -23.94
CA CYS A 37 14.17 -5.07 -24.41
C CYS A 37 13.01 -5.85 -23.75
N GLY A 38 12.71 -5.58 -22.47
CA GLY A 38 11.61 -6.19 -21.71
C GLY A 38 10.98 -5.21 -20.72
N GLU A 39 9.68 -5.38 -20.42
CA GLU A 39 8.98 -4.50 -19.45
C GLU A 39 9.48 -4.73 -18.02
N GLU A 40 9.88 -5.97 -17.71
CA GLU A 40 10.50 -6.38 -16.47
C GLU A 40 11.82 -5.65 -16.21
N ASP A 41 12.62 -5.43 -17.27
CA ASP A 41 13.88 -4.69 -17.17
C ASP A 41 13.61 -3.21 -16.89
N VAL A 42 12.57 -2.63 -17.47
CA VAL A 42 12.13 -1.25 -17.13
C VAL A 42 11.76 -1.14 -15.65
N VAL A 43 11.08 -2.15 -15.11
CA VAL A 43 10.70 -2.18 -13.69
C VAL A 43 11.92 -2.35 -12.79
N ALA A 44 12.88 -3.20 -13.17
CA ALA A 44 14.14 -3.35 -12.45
C ALA A 44 14.92 -2.03 -12.44
N HIS A 45 15.06 -1.42 -13.60
CA HIS A 45 15.72 -0.13 -13.79
C HIS A 45 15.08 0.95 -12.91
N TYR A 46 13.75 1.05 -12.91
CA TYR A 46 13.01 1.97 -12.04
C TYR A 46 13.31 1.74 -10.56
N PHE A 47 13.29 0.49 -10.11
CA PHE A 47 13.52 0.15 -8.70
C PHE A 47 14.95 0.42 -8.25
N LEU A 48 15.93 0.24 -9.13
CA LEU A 48 17.34 0.47 -8.82
C LEU A 48 17.72 1.96 -8.86
N ASN A 49 16.97 2.79 -9.58
CA ASN A 49 17.23 4.22 -9.72
C ASN A 49 16.30 5.05 -8.82
N PHE A 50 16.74 5.36 -7.60
CA PHE A 50 16.04 6.24 -6.67
C PHE A 50 16.76 7.58 -6.51
N ASP A 51 16.07 8.67 -6.84
CA ASP A 51 16.55 10.04 -6.59
C ASP A 51 16.28 10.41 -5.12
N ASP A 52 17.36 10.41 -4.33
CA ASP A 52 17.30 10.72 -2.91
C ASP A 52 16.94 12.18 -2.60
N ASN A 53 17.15 13.11 -3.54
CA ASN A 53 16.79 14.52 -3.37
C ASN A 53 15.31 14.75 -3.67
N LYS A 54 14.81 14.15 -4.76
CA LYS A 54 13.40 14.26 -5.19
C LYS A 54 12.49 13.21 -4.52
N LYS A 55 13.06 12.29 -3.73
CA LYS A 55 12.38 11.19 -3.04
C LYS A 55 11.47 10.37 -3.95
N ARG A 56 11.96 10.06 -5.16
CA ARG A 56 11.21 9.31 -6.16
C ARG A 56 12.12 8.42 -7.00
N HIS A 57 11.58 7.33 -7.49
CA HIS A 57 12.23 6.51 -8.49
C HIS A 57 12.18 7.19 -9.87
N MET A 58 13.11 6.83 -10.74
CA MET A 58 13.21 7.38 -12.09
C MET A 58 13.63 6.33 -13.12
N ILE A 59 13.37 6.64 -14.39
CA ILE A 59 13.90 5.91 -15.54
C ILE A 59 15.01 6.77 -16.15
N GLY A 60 16.15 6.16 -16.48
CA GLY A 60 17.33 6.87 -16.95
C GLY A 60 18.36 7.13 -15.85
N THR A 61 19.31 8.01 -16.16
CA THR A 61 20.43 8.35 -15.28
C THR A 61 20.26 9.74 -14.67
N PHE A 62 21.11 10.09 -13.69
CA PHE A 62 21.11 11.43 -13.08
C PHE A 62 21.68 12.53 -13.97
N ASP A 63 22.35 12.15 -15.05
CA ASP A 63 22.95 13.05 -16.03
C ASP A 63 21.92 13.44 -17.11
N ASP A 64 22.16 14.54 -17.81
CA ASP A 64 21.34 14.90 -18.96
C ASP A 64 21.55 13.88 -20.09
N PHE A 65 20.46 13.42 -20.70
CA PHE A 65 20.48 12.46 -21.81
C PHE A 65 19.40 12.79 -22.85
N ASP A 66 19.70 12.52 -24.12
CA ASP A 66 18.73 12.65 -25.23
C ASP A 66 17.88 11.36 -25.41
N GLY A 67 18.30 10.27 -24.79
CA GLY A 67 17.58 9.00 -24.80
C GLY A 67 18.18 7.97 -23.85
N VAL A 68 17.37 6.98 -23.48
CA VAL A 68 17.77 5.87 -22.61
C VAL A 68 17.42 4.54 -23.29
N HIS A 69 18.39 3.63 -23.33
CA HIS A 69 18.19 2.25 -23.73
C HIS A 69 18.36 1.33 -22.52
N ILE A 70 17.31 0.59 -22.18
CA ILE A 70 17.31 -0.40 -21.10
C ILE A 70 17.53 -1.77 -21.72
N GLY A 71 18.71 -2.34 -21.46
CA GLY A 71 19.13 -3.62 -22.02
C GLY A 71 18.42 -4.80 -21.38
N GLU A 72 18.52 -5.96 -22.02
CA GLU A 72 18.01 -7.23 -21.48
C GLU A 72 18.86 -7.68 -20.28
N GLY A 73 18.20 -8.14 -19.21
CA GLY A 73 18.86 -8.82 -18.08
C GLY A 73 18.94 -8.01 -16.78
N GLU A 74 18.55 -6.73 -16.77
CA GLU A 74 18.47 -5.92 -15.55
C GLU A 74 17.54 -6.58 -14.50
N TRP A 75 16.42 -7.16 -14.93
CA TRP A 75 15.53 -7.89 -14.04
C TRP A 75 16.19 -9.15 -13.46
N ALA A 76 16.91 -9.91 -14.28
CA ALA A 76 17.59 -11.13 -13.85
C ALA A 76 18.67 -10.84 -12.80
N ASP A 77 19.39 -9.72 -12.95
CA ASP A 77 20.39 -9.27 -11.97
C ASP A 77 19.73 -8.72 -10.70
N PHE A 78 18.64 -7.95 -10.86
CA PHE A 78 17.86 -7.45 -9.73
C PHE A 78 17.29 -8.59 -8.88
N GLU A 79 16.73 -9.64 -9.50
CA GLU A 79 16.16 -10.79 -8.81
C GLU A 79 17.21 -11.57 -7.98
N LYS A 80 18.46 -11.64 -8.45
CA LYS A 80 19.58 -12.26 -7.72
C LYS A 80 20.13 -11.39 -6.59
N SER A 81 19.73 -10.12 -6.51
CA SER A 81 20.29 -9.18 -5.55
C SER A 81 19.82 -9.44 -4.10
N PRO A 82 20.67 -9.15 -3.08
CA PRO A 82 20.25 -9.17 -1.68
C PRO A 82 19.13 -8.17 -1.36
N LEU A 83 18.97 -7.13 -2.18
CA LEU A 83 17.91 -6.13 -2.07
C LEU A 83 16.55 -6.76 -2.36
N TYR A 84 16.43 -7.47 -3.48
CA TYR A 84 15.22 -8.18 -3.87
C TYR A 84 14.84 -9.27 -2.87
N ALA A 85 15.82 -10.07 -2.42
CA ALA A 85 15.59 -11.10 -1.40
C ALA A 85 14.96 -10.53 -0.12
N ARG A 86 15.48 -9.41 0.41
CA ARG A 86 14.92 -8.73 1.59
C ARG A 86 13.52 -8.20 1.34
N ARG A 87 13.28 -7.59 0.17
CA ARG A 87 11.94 -7.11 -0.22
C ARG A 87 10.94 -8.25 -0.27
N LYS A 88 11.31 -9.39 -0.89
CA LYS A 88 10.48 -10.59 -0.99
C LYS A 88 10.15 -11.16 0.39
N GLU A 89 11.15 -11.27 1.28
CA GLU A 89 10.95 -11.72 2.66
C GLU A 89 9.96 -10.83 3.41
N ALA A 90 10.20 -9.52 3.40
CA ALA A 90 9.33 -8.58 4.11
C ALA A 90 7.92 -8.51 3.48
N ASN A 91 7.78 -8.79 2.18
CA ASN A 91 6.48 -8.81 1.50
C ASN A 91 5.59 -10.00 1.90
N LYS A 92 6.10 -11.05 2.56
CA LYS A 92 5.31 -12.24 2.90
C LYS A 92 4.03 -11.92 3.68
N THR A 93 4.10 -10.99 4.64
CA THR A 93 2.92 -10.57 5.44
C THR A 93 1.84 -9.92 4.57
N SER A 94 2.20 -9.23 3.48
CA SER A 94 1.24 -8.58 2.58
C SER A 94 0.30 -9.56 1.86
N TYR A 95 0.65 -10.86 1.80
CA TYR A 95 -0.24 -11.87 1.23
C TYR A 95 -1.51 -12.09 2.08
N PHE A 96 -1.54 -11.64 3.33
CA PHE A 96 -2.79 -11.58 4.08
C PHE A 96 -3.79 -10.64 3.40
N TRP A 97 -3.36 -9.45 2.96
CA TRP A 97 -4.19 -8.53 2.17
C TRP A 97 -4.68 -9.16 0.87
N ASP A 98 -3.80 -9.87 0.15
CA ASP A 98 -4.16 -10.52 -1.10
C ASP A 98 -5.20 -11.62 -0.89
N ARG A 99 -5.07 -12.41 0.19
CA ARG A 99 -6.08 -13.41 0.57
C ARG A 99 -7.41 -12.75 0.89
N LEU A 100 -7.42 -11.68 1.67
CA LEU A 100 -8.65 -10.94 1.97
C LEU A 100 -9.31 -10.44 0.69
N LEU A 101 -8.56 -9.75 -0.18
CA LEU A 101 -9.05 -9.25 -1.47
C LEU A 101 -9.61 -10.39 -2.34
N GLN A 102 -8.95 -11.55 -2.35
CA GLN A 102 -9.39 -12.72 -3.11
C GLN A 102 -10.68 -13.34 -2.56
N ILE A 103 -10.83 -13.45 -1.24
CA ILE A 103 -12.06 -13.94 -0.60
C ILE A 103 -13.21 -12.97 -0.90
N THR A 104 -12.98 -11.67 -0.70
CA THR A 104 -13.99 -10.64 -0.93
C THR A 104 -14.43 -10.60 -2.39
N SER A 105 -13.49 -10.73 -3.33
CA SER A 105 -13.81 -10.79 -4.76
C SER A 105 -14.66 -12.01 -5.11
N ARG A 106 -14.42 -13.17 -4.48
CA ARG A 106 -15.24 -14.37 -4.67
C ARG A 106 -16.63 -14.21 -4.07
N ASN A 107 -16.73 -13.62 -2.88
CA ASN A 107 -18.02 -13.35 -2.23
C ASN A 107 -18.85 -12.36 -3.05
N ALA A 108 -18.21 -11.34 -3.62
CA ALA A 108 -18.87 -10.38 -4.50
C ALA A 108 -19.38 -11.03 -5.79
N LEU A 109 -18.59 -11.94 -6.40
CA LEU A 109 -19.01 -12.73 -7.56
C LEU A 109 -20.18 -13.69 -7.26
N LYS A 110 -20.24 -14.22 -6.03
CA LYS A 110 -21.32 -15.10 -5.57
C LYS A 110 -22.57 -14.37 -5.10
N GLY A 111 -22.55 -13.04 -4.99
CA GLY A 111 -23.64 -12.24 -4.45
C GLY A 111 -23.82 -12.36 -2.92
N THR A 112 -22.83 -12.88 -2.20
CA THR A 112 -22.89 -13.10 -0.74
C THR A 112 -22.22 -11.99 0.08
N LEU A 113 -21.60 -11.03 -0.60
CA LEU A 113 -20.97 -9.86 0.01
C LEU A 113 -22.06 -8.87 0.44
N GLN A 114 -22.11 -8.52 1.72
CA GLN A 114 -22.99 -7.49 2.25
C GLN A 114 -22.28 -6.13 2.30
N GLY A 115 -23.07 -5.05 2.17
CA GLY A 115 -22.60 -3.66 2.09
C GLY A 115 -22.66 -3.05 0.69
N ASN A 116 -22.37 -1.74 0.58
CA ASN A 116 -22.44 -0.97 -0.68
C ASN A 116 -21.23 -1.18 -1.63
N SER A 117 -20.70 -2.40 -1.68
CA SER A 117 -19.59 -2.75 -2.56
C SER A 117 -20.13 -3.48 -3.79
N GLU A 118 -20.69 -2.74 -4.75
CA GLU A 118 -20.95 -3.26 -6.10
C GLU A 118 -19.65 -3.24 -6.92
N PRO A 119 -18.92 -4.36 -7.07
CA PRO A 119 -17.62 -4.34 -7.75
C PRO A 119 -17.70 -4.02 -9.25
N PHE A 120 -18.89 -4.19 -9.87
CA PHE A 120 -19.07 -4.10 -11.32
C PHE A 120 -19.65 -2.76 -11.81
N LYS A 121 -20.12 -1.89 -10.92
CA LYS A 121 -20.81 -0.64 -11.28
C LYS A 121 -20.02 0.63 -10.96
N GLY A 122 -18.83 0.52 -10.35
CA GLY A 122 -18.02 1.70 -10.04
C GLY A 122 -16.80 1.44 -9.16
N LYS A 123 -16.39 2.47 -8.41
CA LYS A 123 -15.33 2.37 -7.41
C LYS A 123 -15.89 1.64 -6.19
N SER A 124 -15.47 0.39 -5.98
CA SER A 124 -15.86 -0.42 -4.82
C SER A 124 -14.78 -0.43 -3.74
N ALA A 125 -15.09 -0.98 -2.56
CA ALA A 125 -14.08 -1.26 -1.54
C ALA A 125 -12.90 -2.08 -2.11
N ILE A 126 -13.20 -3.09 -2.93
CA ILE A 126 -12.21 -3.94 -3.61
C ILE A 126 -11.31 -3.09 -4.53
N HIS A 127 -11.88 -2.14 -5.28
CA HIS A 127 -11.11 -1.23 -6.13
C HIS A 127 -10.04 -0.47 -5.33
N PHE A 128 -10.40 0.11 -4.19
CA PHE A 128 -9.44 0.83 -3.35
C PHE A 128 -8.42 -0.09 -2.69
N MET A 129 -8.83 -1.27 -2.21
CA MET A 129 -7.90 -2.28 -1.69
C MET A 129 -6.90 -2.76 -2.74
N ALA A 130 -7.32 -2.90 -4.00
CA ALA A 130 -6.45 -3.32 -5.10
C ALA A 130 -5.42 -2.25 -5.48
N LYS A 131 -5.71 -0.97 -5.25
CA LYS A 131 -4.79 0.13 -5.56
C LYS A 131 -3.59 0.20 -4.62
N GLU A 132 -3.69 -0.36 -3.42
CA GLU A 132 -2.61 -0.29 -2.42
C GLU A 132 -1.30 -0.88 -2.96
N PRO A 133 -0.18 -0.11 -2.91
CA PRO A 133 1.13 -0.64 -3.22
C PRO A 133 1.54 -1.78 -2.28
N ARG A 134 2.41 -2.67 -2.76
CA ARG A 134 2.82 -3.88 -2.04
C ARG A 134 3.37 -3.59 -0.63
N PHE A 135 4.20 -2.56 -0.48
CA PHE A 135 4.74 -2.16 0.83
C PHE A 135 3.68 -1.54 1.75
N SER A 136 2.67 -0.85 1.21
CA SER A 136 1.54 -0.35 2.01
C SER A 136 0.70 -1.51 2.54
N ARG A 137 0.37 -2.48 1.67
CA ARG A 137 -0.30 -3.74 2.04
C ARG A 137 0.45 -4.47 3.15
N ARG A 138 1.79 -4.41 3.17
CA ARG A 138 2.62 -4.97 4.25
C ARG A 138 2.28 -4.33 5.59
N GLY A 139 2.28 -3.00 5.65
CA GLY A 139 1.96 -2.24 6.86
C GLY A 139 0.55 -2.50 7.36
N LEU A 140 -0.43 -2.44 6.45
CA LEU A 140 -1.84 -2.72 6.75
C LEU A 140 -2.02 -4.16 7.27
N SER A 141 -1.42 -5.14 6.60
CA SER A 141 -1.48 -6.56 7.01
C SER A 141 -0.83 -6.79 8.37
N ASP A 142 0.35 -6.21 8.62
CA ASP A 142 1.03 -6.33 9.90
C ASP A 142 0.18 -5.79 11.05
N HIS A 143 -0.48 -4.66 10.84
CA HIS A 143 -1.38 -4.08 11.84
C HIS A 143 -2.62 -4.96 12.07
N MET A 144 -3.27 -5.42 11.00
CA MET A 144 -4.43 -6.31 11.09
C MET A 144 -4.08 -7.62 11.80
N LEU A 145 -2.97 -8.27 11.45
CA LEU A 145 -2.50 -9.51 12.08
C LEU A 145 -2.10 -9.31 13.55
N LYS A 146 -1.53 -8.16 13.91
CA LYS A 146 -1.30 -7.81 15.32
C LYS A 146 -2.63 -7.60 16.06
N SER A 147 -3.57 -6.90 15.45
CA SER A 147 -4.90 -6.64 16.00
C SER A 147 -5.70 -7.93 16.23
N ILE A 148 -5.57 -8.91 15.33
CA ILE A 148 -6.16 -10.25 15.45
C ILE A 148 -5.55 -11.01 16.62
N ARG A 149 -4.21 -11.06 16.72
CA ARG A 149 -3.51 -11.77 17.80
C ARG A 149 -3.81 -11.16 19.17
N ASN A 150 -3.87 -9.84 19.23
CA ASN A 150 -4.08 -9.07 20.45
C ASN A 150 -5.56 -8.74 20.70
N PHE A 151 -6.49 -9.43 20.03
CA PHE A 151 -7.91 -9.24 20.31
C PHE A 151 -8.16 -9.49 21.81
N PRO A 152 -8.84 -8.56 22.51
CA PRO A 152 -8.97 -8.60 23.96
C PRO A 152 -9.70 -9.86 24.42
N GLU A 153 -9.13 -10.50 25.44
CA GLU A 153 -9.76 -11.63 26.12
C GLU A 153 -10.69 -11.06 27.18
N ASN A 154 -11.98 -11.26 26.96
CA ASN A 154 -13.04 -10.73 27.81
C ASN A 154 -14.25 -11.67 27.69
N ASP A 155 -14.90 -11.96 28.82
CA ASP A 155 -16.06 -12.85 28.92
C ASP A 155 -17.39 -12.16 28.55
N GLU A 156 -17.38 -10.84 28.35
CA GLU A 156 -18.56 -10.09 27.92
C GLU A 156 -19.18 -10.67 26.63
N PRO A 157 -20.52 -10.63 26.50
CA PRO A 157 -21.24 -11.14 25.33
C PRO A 157 -20.86 -10.40 24.03
N LEU A 158 -20.57 -9.10 24.13
CA LEU A 158 -20.14 -8.25 23.01
C LEU A 158 -18.76 -7.66 23.30
N VAL A 159 -17.75 -8.10 22.54
CA VAL A 159 -16.41 -7.54 22.61
C VAL A 159 -16.01 -7.09 21.21
N ARG A 160 -15.33 -5.94 21.11
CA ARG A 160 -14.87 -5.42 19.81
C ARG A 160 -13.46 -4.88 19.90
N ASN A 161 -12.80 -4.90 18.76
CA ASN A 161 -11.52 -4.23 18.55
C ASN A 161 -11.58 -3.48 17.22
N VAL A 162 -11.29 -2.18 17.25
CA VAL A 162 -11.36 -1.31 16.07
C VAL A 162 -9.98 -0.71 15.80
N SER A 163 -9.60 -0.65 14.53
CA SER A 163 -8.38 0.01 14.07
C SER A 163 -8.69 0.99 12.95
N LEU A 164 -8.10 2.17 13.01
CA LEU A 164 -8.11 3.16 11.92
C LEU A 164 -6.69 3.24 11.33
N MET A 165 -6.56 2.93 10.05
CA MET A 165 -5.26 2.84 9.38
C MET A 165 -5.26 3.70 8.11
N PRO A 166 -4.25 4.55 7.88
CA PRO A 166 -4.17 5.34 6.67
C PRO A 166 -3.84 4.47 5.44
N SER A 167 -4.42 4.82 4.29
CA SER A 167 -4.03 4.32 2.97
C SER A 167 -2.69 4.95 2.53
N PHE A 168 -2.05 4.36 1.52
CA PHE A 168 -1.00 5.05 0.78
C PHE A 168 -1.52 6.31 0.06
N PHE A 169 -2.80 6.31 -0.35
CA PHE A 169 -3.42 7.44 -1.03
C PHE A 169 -4.08 8.38 -0.03
N GLU A 170 -3.69 9.65 -0.09
CA GLU A 170 -4.20 10.71 0.78
C GLU A 170 -5.74 10.76 0.79
N GLY A 171 -6.30 11.08 1.97
CA GLY A 171 -7.74 11.15 2.19
C GLY A 171 -8.46 9.79 2.24
N THR A 172 -7.78 8.67 2.00
CA THR A 172 -8.35 7.32 2.10
C THR A 172 -7.86 6.61 3.37
N TYR A 173 -8.77 5.98 4.10
CA TYR A 173 -8.47 5.27 5.34
C TYR A 173 -9.17 3.91 5.37
N TYR A 174 -8.65 3.00 6.18
CA TYR A 174 -9.23 1.70 6.47
C TYR A 174 -9.71 1.65 7.90
N VAL A 175 -10.96 1.24 8.09
CA VAL A 175 -11.49 0.84 9.39
C VAL A 175 -11.51 -0.68 9.42
N PHE A 176 -10.76 -1.27 10.35
CA PHE A 176 -10.76 -2.71 10.59
C PHE A 176 -11.45 -3.00 11.91
N LEU A 177 -12.62 -3.63 11.83
CA LEU A 177 -13.47 -3.99 12.94
C LEU A 177 -13.40 -5.50 13.17
N GLN A 178 -13.15 -5.90 14.40
CA GLN A 178 -13.28 -7.27 14.86
C GLN A 178 -14.38 -7.34 15.91
N LEU A 179 -15.28 -8.30 15.81
CA LEU A 179 -16.36 -8.52 16.77
C LEU A 179 -16.31 -9.93 17.36
N LYS A 180 -16.64 -10.04 18.64
CA LYS A 180 -17.00 -11.27 19.32
C LYS A 180 -18.42 -11.06 19.83
N THR A 181 -19.33 -11.94 19.42
CA THR A 181 -20.74 -11.91 19.81
C THR A 181 -21.17 -13.30 20.24
N VAL A 182 -21.59 -13.46 21.49
CA VAL A 182 -22.02 -14.74 22.05
C VAL A 182 -23.46 -14.63 22.54
N GLY A 183 -24.37 -15.41 21.94
CA GLY A 183 -25.77 -15.50 22.37
C GLY A 183 -26.59 -14.21 22.21
N LEU A 184 -26.16 -13.28 21.35
CA LEU A 184 -26.80 -11.97 21.17
C LEU A 184 -27.76 -11.89 19.97
N PHE A 185 -27.62 -12.80 19.01
CA PHE A 185 -28.40 -12.80 17.77
C PHE A 185 -29.05 -14.16 17.59
N ASN A 186 -30.26 -14.16 17.01
CA ASN A 186 -31.05 -15.37 16.86
C ASN A 186 -30.55 -16.22 15.69
N ASP A 187 -30.09 -15.56 14.63
CA ASP A 187 -29.54 -16.21 13.46
C ASP A 187 -28.35 -15.44 12.85
N PHE A 188 -27.77 -16.04 11.81
CA PHE A 188 -26.59 -15.54 11.15
C PHE A 188 -26.84 -14.34 10.24
N GLU A 189 -28.04 -14.20 9.66
CA GLU A 189 -28.38 -13.08 8.79
C GLU A 189 -28.58 -11.81 9.62
N GLU A 190 -29.34 -11.91 10.71
CA GLU A 190 -29.53 -10.85 11.70
C GLU A 190 -28.17 -10.37 12.22
N TYR A 191 -27.27 -11.30 12.55
CA TYR A 191 -25.93 -10.95 13.01
C TYR A 191 -25.16 -10.13 11.96
N ARG A 192 -25.18 -10.55 10.69
CA ARG A 192 -24.41 -9.86 9.64
C ARG A 192 -24.96 -8.46 9.34
N GLU A 193 -26.27 -8.28 9.35
CA GLU A 193 -26.90 -6.96 9.20
C GLU A 193 -26.48 -6.00 10.33
N ASN A 194 -26.47 -6.51 11.56
CA ASN A 194 -26.00 -5.75 12.72
C ASN A 194 -24.50 -5.44 12.61
N ARG A 195 -23.67 -6.41 12.22
CA ARG A 195 -22.22 -6.20 12.02
C ARG A 195 -21.95 -5.15 10.94
N ALA A 196 -22.69 -5.15 9.84
CA ALA A 196 -22.59 -4.13 8.80
C ALA A 196 -22.95 -2.73 9.33
N THR A 197 -24.01 -2.63 10.13
CA THR A 197 -24.43 -1.37 10.78
C THR A 197 -23.36 -0.86 11.76
N ILE A 198 -22.81 -1.75 12.60
CA ILE A 198 -21.72 -1.42 13.53
C ILE A 198 -20.48 -0.94 12.77
N LEU A 199 -20.16 -1.58 11.64
CA LEU A 199 -19.06 -1.17 10.77
C LEU A 199 -19.30 0.22 10.17
N GLU A 200 -20.53 0.52 9.74
CA GLU A 200 -20.89 1.85 9.24
C GLU A 200 -20.68 2.93 10.29
N PHE A 201 -21.15 2.70 11.52
CA PHE A 201 -20.95 3.65 12.63
C PHE A 201 -19.46 3.86 12.94
N ALA A 202 -18.65 2.81 12.88
CA ALA A 202 -17.21 2.94 13.02
C ALA A 202 -16.59 3.80 11.89
N CYS A 203 -17.05 3.65 10.65
CA CYS A 203 -16.59 4.45 9.51
C CYS A 203 -16.99 5.92 9.65
N GLY A 204 -18.24 6.22 10.04
CA GLY A 204 -18.69 7.57 10.31
C GLY A 204 -17.95 8.23 11.49
N ALA A 205 -17.71 7.47 12.56
CA ALA A 205 -16.93 7.93 13.70
C ALA A 205 -15.47 8.26 13.35
N ALA A 206 -14.86 7.53 12.39
CA ALA A 206 -13.53 7.86 11.90
C ALA A 206 -13.50 9.26 11.26
N LYS A 207 -14.51 9.61 10.45
CA LYS A 207 -14.65 10.95 9.84
C LYS A 207 -14.85 12.05 10.89
N LEU A 208 -15.63 11.78 11.95
CA LEU A 208 -15.79 12.72 13.06
C LEU A 208 -14.45 12.96 13.78
N LYS A 209 -13.68 11.90 14.01
CA LYS A 209 -12.38 11.98 14.67
C LYS A 209 -11.32 12.67 13.82
N MET A 210 -11.34 12.41 12.51
CA MET A 210 -10.38 12.91 11.54
C MET A 210 -11.12 13.58 10.36
N PRO A 211 -11.38 14.89 10.45
CA PRO A 211 -12.16 15.62 9.44
C PRO A 211 -11.57 15.57 8.03
N ASP A 212 -10.26 15.35 7.88
CA ASP A 212 -9.58 15.28 6.57
C ASP A 212 -9.86 13.98 5.78
N ILE A 213 -10.53 13.01 6.40
CA ILE A 213 -10.93 11.78 5.72
C ILE A 213 -11.90 12.10 4.58
N GLN A 214 -11.55 11.74 3.36
CA GLN A 214 -12.43 11.83 2.19
C GLN A 214 -13.20 10.54 1.97
N ARG A 215 -12.61 9.41 2.38
CA ARG A 215 -13.16 8.07 2.16
C ARG A 215 -12.66 7.07 3.19
N VAL A 216 -13.53 6.13 3.55
CA VAL A 216 -13.19 4.97 4.37
C VAL A 216 -13.55 3.68 3.64
N VAL A 217 -12.65 2.71 3.69
CA VAL A 217 -12.94 1.31 3.41
C VAL A 217 -13.07 0.58 4.75
N GLY A 218 -14.29 0.18 5.08
CA GLY A 218 -14.60 -0.64 6.25
C GLY A 218 -14.40 -2.13 5.96
N ILE A 219 -13.77 -2.83 6.89
CA ILE A 219 -13.54 -4.28 6.87
C ILE A 219 -13.97 -4.81 8.24
N ALA A 220 -15.03 -5.62 8.29
CA ALA A 220 -15.47 -6.29 9.51
C ALA A 220 -15.24 -7.79 9.42
N ILE A 221 -14.69 -8.38 10.47
CA ILE A 221 -14.55 -9.83 10.64
C ILE A 221 -14.99 -10.25 12.04
N ASP A 222 -15.30 -11.53 12.22
CA ASP A 222 -15.39 -12.10 13.56
C ASP A 222 -13.99 -12.27 14.12
N ALA A 223 -13.84 -12.10 15.43
CA ALA A 223 -12.60 -12.34 16.14
C ALA A 223 -12.21 -13.81 15.95
N PRO A 224 -11.10 -14.12 15.24
CA PRO A 224 -10.80 -15.49 14.85
C PRO A 224 -10.61 -16.47 16.02
N LYS A 225 -10.29 -15.96 17.22
CA LYS A 225 -10.21 -16.74 18.46
C LYS A 225 -11.56 -17.35 18.89
N TYR A 226 -12.67 -16.74 18.49
CA TYR A 226 -14.02 -17.08 18.92
C TYR A 226 -14.95 -17.48 17.76
N ALA A 227 -14.49 -17.27 16.52
CA ALA A 227 -15.24 -17.59 15.32
C ALA A 227 -15.22 -19.10 15.02
N GLY A 228 -16.31 -19.60 14.43
CA GLY A 228 -16.36 -20.95 13.86
C GLY A 228 -15.50 -21.10 12.60
N PRO A 229 -15.53 -22.26 11.93
CA PRO A 229 -14.71 -22.55 10.74
C PRO A 229 -15.03 -21.65 9.54
N SER A 230 -16.19 -20.98 9.52
CA SER A 230 -16.57 -19.96 8.55
C SER A 230 -16.58 -18.60 9.23
N ASN A 231 -15.76 -17.67 8.76
CA ASN A 231 -15.69 -16.29 9.24
C ASN A 231 -15.72 -15.35 8.03
N PRO A 232 -16.91 -15.12 7.43
CA PRO A 232 -17.01 -14.24 6.28
C PRO A 232 -16.81 -12.80 6.70
N GLU A 233 -16.12 -12.04 5.86
CA GLU A 233 -15.94 -10.62 6.02
C GLU A 233 -17.11 -9.81 5.46
N ASP A 234 -17.42 -8.68 6.10
CA ASP A 234 -18.28 -7.65 5.55
C ASP A 234 -17.45 -6.43 5.17
N MET A 235 -17.82 -5.79 4.07
CA MET A 235 -17.06 -4.71 3.46
C MET A 235 -17.95 -3.52 3.19
N LEU A 236 -17.45 -2.33 3.53
CA LEU A 236 -18.14 -1.08 3.30
C LEU A 236 -17.21 -0.12 2.56
N LEU A 237 -17.75 0.57 1.56
CA LEU A 237 -17.14 1.78 1.04
C LEU A 237 -17.98 2.96 1.47
N MET A 238 -17.35 3.92 2.16
CA MET A 238 -18.01 5.14 2.60
C MET A 238 -17.28 6.36 2.04
N GLU A 239 -17.98 7.14 1.21
CA GLU A 239 -17.49 8.41 0.69
C GLU A 239 -18.13 9.57 1.46
N PHE A 240 -17.37 10.65 1.62
CA PHE A 240 -17.76 11.82 2.41
C PHE A 240 -17.80 13.11 1.57
N SER A 241 -17.99 12.99 0.26
CA SER A 241 -18.12 14.15 -0.65
C SER A 241 -19.37 14.98 -0.37
N ASP A 242 -20.41 14.36 0.17
CA ASP A 242 -21.72 14.90 0.53
C ASP A 242 -21.83 15.18 2.05
N TRP A 243 -20.70 15.27 2.76
CA TRP A 243 -20.69 15.46 4.22
C TRP A 243 -21.29 16.82 4.62
N ASN A 244 -22.45 16.79 5.30
CA ASN A 244 -23.21 17.95 5.74
C ASN A 244 -23.52 17.90 7.25
N LEU A 245 -24.18 18.95 7.77
CA LEU A 245 -24.52 19.06 9.20
C LEU A 245 -25.46 17.93 9.68
N GLU A 246 -26.42 17.51 8.87
CA GLU A 246 -27.37 16.45 9.21
C GLU A 246 -26.66 15.10 9.35
N ARG A 247 -25.85 14.73 8.37
CA ARG A 247 -25.08 13.48 8.36
C ARG A 247 -24.04 13.47 9.48
N ARG A 248 -23.43 14.63 9.76
CA ARG A 248 -22.56 14.80 10.92
C ARG A 248 -23.32 14.54 12.23
N ALA A 249 -24.47 15.18 12.45
CA ALA A 249 -25.28 15.02 13.65
C ALA A 249 -25.75 13.57 13.82
N TYR A 250 -26.14 12.91 12.72
CA TYR A 250 -26.51 11.49 12.71
C TYR A 250 -25.38 10.59 13.26
N TYR A 251 -24.15 10.73 12.75
CA TYR A 251 -23.04 9.91 13.23
C TYR A 251 -22.54 10.35 14.61
N GLU A 252 -22.70 11.62 15.00
CA GLU A 252 -22.41 12.06 16.37
C GLU A 252 -23.36 11.38 17.36
N GLU A 253 -24.66 11.31 17.05
CA GLU A 253 -25.65 10.60 17.85
C GLU A 253 -25.37 9.10 17.90
N ALA A 254 -25.22 8.46 16.74
CA ALA A 254 -24.96 7.03 16.65
C ALA A 254 -23.68 6.63 17.42
N ASN A 255 -22.66 7.49 17.45
CA ASN A 255 -21.41 7.20 18.14
C ASN A 255 -21.42 7.48 19.64
N LYS A 256 -22.51 7.98 20.24
CA LYS A 256 -22.56 8.23 21.70
C LYS A 256 -22.44 6.94 22.53
N GLU A 257 -23.18 5.91 22.12
CA GLU A 257 -23.15 4.60 22.78
C GLU A 257 -21.91 3.82 22.37
N TRP A 258 -21.61 3.81 21.07
CA TRP A 258 -20.47 3.08 20.55
C TRP A 258 -19.13 3.73 20.86
N ARG A 259 -18.99 5.03 21.07
CA ARG A 259 -17.72 5.69 21.43
C ARG A 259 -16.51 5.28 20.59
N PHE A 260 -16.69 4.93 19.31
CA PHE A 260 -15.59 4.59 18.41
C PHE A 260 -14.61 5.76 18.35
N PHE A 261 -13.32 5.46 18.51
CA PHE A 261 -12.22 6.44 18.53
C PHE A 261 -12.32 7.55 19.59
N SER A 262 -13.16 7.35 20.61
CA SER A 262 -13.36 8.26 21.74
C SER A 262 -13.12 7.60 23.10
N THR A 263 -12.67 6.34 23.11
CA THR A 263 -12.36 5.62 24.35
C THR A 263 -10.97 5.99 24.87
N PRO A 264 -10.74 5.96 26.20
CA PRO A 264 -9.42 6.21 26.77
C PRO A 264 -8.39 5.13 26.41
N GLN A 265 -8.84 3.95 25.98
CA GLN A 265 -7.98 2.86 25.50
C GLN A 265 -7.45 3.08 24.08
N LEU A 266 -7.90 4.12 23.36
CA LEU A 266 -7.40 4.41 22.02
C LEU A 266 -5.89 4.69 22.06
N GLN A 267 -5.11 3.87 21.35
CA GLN A 267 -3.67 4.04 21.22
C GLN A 267 -3.29 4.46 19.81
N MET A 268 -2.51 5.54 19.71
CA MET A 268 -1.90 5.94 18.44
C MET A 268 -0.54 5.30 18.30
N THR A 269 -0.31 4.62 17.17
CA THR A 269 0.99 4.02 16.85
C THR A 269 1.51 4.61 15.55
N LYS A 270 2.84 4.74 15.44
CA LYS A 270 3.51 5.17 14.21
C LYS A 270 4.35 4.02 13.69
N GLN A 271 4.09 3.61 12.47
CA GLN A 271 4.86 2.59 11.77
C GLN A 271 5.48 3.20 10.52
N THR A 272 6.75 2.90 10.27
CA THR A 272 7.42 3.23 9.00
C THR A 272 7.55 1.95 8.19
N VAL A 273 7.13 2.00 6.93
CA VAL A 273 7.26 0.89 6.00
C VAL A 273 7.93 1.40 4.73
N SER A 274 8.94 0.68 4.25
CA SER A 274 9.64 0.99 3.01
C SER A 274 9.45 -0.12 1.97
N GLU A 275 9.45 0.27 0.70
CA GLU A 275 9.46 -0.65 -0.44
C GLU A 275 10.66 -1.59 -0.37
N PHE A 276 11.82 -1.02 -0.01
CA PHE A 276 13.09 -1.73 0.17
C PHE A 276 13.55 -1.65 1.62
N PRO A 277 13.39 -2.71 2.43
CA PRO A 277 13.88 -2.74 3.80
C PRO A 277 15.40 -2.61 3.85
N SER A 278 15.91 -1.62 4.59
CA SER A 278 17.36 -1.46 4.80
C SER A 278 17.93 -2.55 5.73
N THR A 279 19.19 -2.93 5.57
CA THR A 279 19.89 -3.86 6.49
C THR A 279 20.18 -3.23 7.85
N SER A 280 20.22 -1.90 7.93
CA SER A 280 20.40 -1.20 9.18
C SER A 280 19.07 -1.08 9.92
N LYS A 281 18.96 -1.72 11.08
CA LYS A 281 18.07 -1.19 12.14
C LYS A 281 18.38 0.30 12.25
N ALA A 282 17.38 1.17 12.12
CA ALA A 282 17.54 2.61 12.15
C ALA A 282 18.36 3.03 13.38
N LYS A 283 19.64 3.34 13.18
CA LYS A 283 20.39 4.19 14.09
C LYS A 283 20.19 5.60 13.60
N THR A 284 19.20 6.26 14.19
CA THR A 284 19.12 7.72 14.19
C THR A 284 20.30 8.24 14.98
N THR A 285 21.46 8.32 14.33
CA THR A 285 22.52 9.24 14.72
C THR A 285 23.10 9.72 13.41
N SER A 286 22.78 10.96 13.06
CA SER A 286 23.57 11.70 12.08
C SER A 286 25.01 11.65 12.54
N HIS A 287 25.82 10.74 11.99
CA HIS A 287 27.25 10.90 12.06
C HIS A 287 27.53 12.18 11.28
N LYS A 288 27.70 13.29 12.01
CA LYS A 288 28.48 14.43 11.51
C LYS A 288 29.66 13.79 10.81
N ARG A 289 29.81 14.00 9.50
CA ARG A 289 31.02 13.64 8.78
C ARG A 289 32.17 14.20 9.62
N VAL A 290 32.91 13.32 10.28
CA VAL A 290 34.11 13.72 11.01
C VAL A 290 35.00 14.33 9.92
N LYS A 291 35.25 15.64 10.00
CA LYS A 291 36.19 16.30 9.10
C LYS A 291 37.56 15.70 9.39
N VAL A 292 37.95 14.70 8.61
CA VAL A 292 39.29 14.12 8.65
C VAL A 292 40.25 15.19 8.15
N GLY A 293 41.14 15.65 9.02
CA GLY A 293 42.13 16.66 8.71
C GLY A 293 43.10 16.17 7.64
N ARG A 294 43.66 17.10 6.87
CA ARG A 294 44.61 16.82 5.78
C ARG A 294 45.82 15.97 6.22
N ASN A 295 46.17 16.01 7.51
CA ASN A 295 47.27 15.26 8.10
C ASN A 295 46.85 14.03 8.92
N ASP A 296 45.55 13.76 9.09
CA ASP A 296 45.05 12.60 9.85
C ASP A 296 45.21 11.29 9.05
N PRO A 297 45.21 10.12 9.72
CA PRO A 297 45.20 8.82 9.07
C PRO A 297 44.04 8.70 8.06
N CYS A 298 44.33 8.16 6.88
CA CYS A 298 43.35 8.06 5.80
C CYS A 298 42.27 7.01 6.11
N VAL A 299 41.01 7.35 5.81
CA VAL A 299 39.83 6.51 6.05
C VAL A 299 39.77 5.24 5.20
N CYS A 300 40.64 5.09 4.20
CA CYS A 300 40.76 3.85 3.43
C CYS A 300 41.56 2.75 4.15
N GLY A 301 42.06 3.01 5.37
CA GLY A 301 42.78 2.02 6.18
C GLY A 301 44.25 1.81 5.79
N SER A 302 44.81 2.65 4.91
CA SER A 302 46.19 2.51 4.41
C SER A 302 47.28 2.89 5.42
N GLY A 303 46.93 3.43 6.60
CA GLY A 303 47.86 3.95 7.59
C GLY A 303 48.61 5.24 7.20
N ARG A 304 48.39 5.77 5.99
CA ARG A 304 49.03 7.00 5.50
C ARG A 304 48.19 8.24 5.82
N LYS A 305 48.83 9.42 5.88
CA LYS A 305 48.11 10.71 6.04
C LYS A 305 47.19 10.97 4.84
N SER A 306 45.97 11.48 5.09
CA SER A 306 44.90 11.68 4.10
C SER A 306 45.37 12.40 2.80
N LYS A 307 46.17 13.46 2.93
CA LYS A 307 46.73 14.21 1.78
C LYS A 307 47.68 13.44 0.86
N LYS A 308 48.26 12.35 1.36
CA LYS A 308 49.18 11.49 0.61
C LYS A 308 48.50 10.22 0.08
N CYS A 309 47.17 10.12 0.22
CA CYS A 309 46.41 8.94 -0.16
C CYS A 309 45.15 9.30 -0.97
N CYS A 310 43.99 9.42 -0.34
CA CYS A 310 42.70 9.58 -1.05
C CYS A 310 42.25 11.04 -1.23
N ALA A 311 42.87 12.01 -0.54
CA ALA A 311 42.49 13.42 -0.63
C ALA A 311 43.32 14.19 -1.67
N ARG A 312 43.54 13.60 -2.86
CA ARG A 312 44.15 14.30 -4.01
C ARG A 312 43.13 15.23 -4.64
#